data_AF-A0A521MK85-F1
#
_entry.id   AF-A0A521MK85-F1
#
_cell.length_a   1.000
_cell.length_b   1.000
_cell.length_c   1.000
_cell.angle_alpha   90.00
_cell.angle_beta   90.00
_cell.angle_gamma   90.00
#
_symmetry.space_group_name_H-M   'P 1'
#
loop_
_entity.id
_entity.type
_entity.pdbx_description
1 polymer ?
#
loop_
_entity_poly.entity_id
_entity_poly.type
_entity_poly.pdbx_seq_one_letter_code
_entity_poly.pdbx_strand_id
1 'polypeptide(L)' 'NGSFNSFKTGNPSEDIIDHIFLSKHFTATRYGVLTDTYHGKFPSDHYPVLAGVELK' A
#
# COMPACT_ATOMS: atom_id res chain seq x y z
N ASN A 1 -2.61 4.58 7.86
CA ASN A 1 -2.69 3.21 7.35
C ASN A 1 -1.29 2.69 7.13
N GLY A 2 -0.84 1.72 7.93
CA GLY A 2 0.41 1.01 7.66
C GLY A 2 0.29 0.08 6.44
N SER A 3 1.41 -0.42 5.94
CA SER A 3 1.45 -1.35 4.79
C SER A 3 1.42 -2.83 5.19
N PHE A 4 1.56 -3.15 6.49
CA PHE A 4 1.60 -4.52 7.01
C PHE A 4 0.39 -4.83 7.92
N ASN A 5 -0.18 -6.03 7.76
CA ASN A 5 -1.36 -6.49 8.52
C ASN A 5 -1.20 -7.88 9.18
N SER A 6 -0.21 -8.70 8.81
CA SER A 6 0.02 -10.03 9.42
C SER A 6 -1.21 -10.97 9.36
N PHE A 7 -2.10 -10.79 8.38
CA PHE A 7 -3.41 -11.44 8.27
C PHE A 7 -4.36 -11.16 9.45
N LYS A 8 -4.16 -10.10 10.24
CA LYS A 8 -4.95 -9.76 11.43
C LYS A 8 -5.76 -8.49 11.21
N THR A 9 -7.01 -8.51 11.69
CA THR A 9 -7.84 -7.31 11.76
C THR A 9 -7.34 -6.38 12.87
N GLY A 10 -7.53 -5.07 12.70
CA GLY A 10 -7.15 -4.08 13.71
C GLY A 10 -5.78 -3.43 13.55
N ASN A 11 -5.20 -3.45 12.34
CA ASN A 11 -3.91 -2.85 11.93
C ASN A 11 -2.79 -2.89 13.00
N PRO A 12 -1.86 -3.84 12.91
CA PRO A 12 -0.80 -4.01 13.91
C PRO A 12 0.22 -2.86 13.92
N SER A 13 0.28 -2.02 12.88
CA SER A 13 1.17 -0.86 12.81
C SER A 13 0.63 0.22 11.85
N GLU A 14 1.03 1.47 12.09
CA GLU A 14 0.84 2.59 11.17
C GLU A 14 2.04 2.81 10.24
N ASP A 15 3.12 2.05 10.42
CA ASP A 15 4.35 2.17 9.64
C ASP A 15 4.13 1.73 8.19
N ILE A 16 4.77 2.47 7.27
CA ILE A 16 4.90 2.08 5.87
C ILE A 16 6.27 1.43 5.70
N ILE A 17 6.30 0.13 5.46
CA ILE A 17 7.55 -0.62 5.20
C ILE A 17 7.69 -1.02 3.72
N ASP A 18 6.63 -0.87 2.93
CA ASP A 18 6.60 -1.14 1.50
C ASP A 18 6.65 0.17 0.69
N HIS A 19 7.63 0.30 -0.21
CA HIS A 19 7.93 1.55 -0.89
C HIS A 19 8.04 1.37 -2.40
N ILE A 20 7.50 2.35 -3.14
CA ILE A 20 7.71 2.48 -4.59
C ILE A 20 8.57 3.73 -4.81
N PHE A 21 9.81 3.54 -5.24
CA PHE A 21 10.72 4.63 -5.59
C PHE A 21 10.64 4.95 -7.08
N LEU A 22 10.69 6.24 -7.42
CA LEU A 22 10.59 6.72 -8.80
C LEU A 22 11.88 7.41 -9.24
N SER A 23 12.24 7.26 -10.52
CA SER A 23 13.27 8.08 -11.15
C SER A 23 12.73 9.49 -11.45
N LYS A 24 13.63 10.47 -11.59
CA LYS A 24 13.27 11.91 -11.71
C LYS A 24 12.37 12.25 -12.92
N HIS A 25 12.26 11.35 -13.89
CA HIS A 25 11.42 11.53 -15.09
C HIS A 25 9.93 11.35 -14.82
N PHE A 26 9.57 10.72 -13.71
CA PHE A 26 8.18 10.50 -13.33
C PHE A 26 7.73 11.46 -12.23
N THR A 27 6.44 11.76 -12.24
CA THR A 27 5.73 12.47 -11.16
C THR A 27 4.66 11.55 -10.59
N ALA A 28 4.62 11.39 -9.27
CA ALA A 28 3.53 10.67 -8.61
C ALA A 28 2.28 11.56 -8.56
N THR A 29 1.21 11.11 -9.20
CA THR A 29 -0.08 11.82 -9.24
C THR A 29 -1.06 11.28 -8.21
N ARG A 30 -0.85 10.04 -7.74
CA ARG A 30 -1.69 9.41 -6.72
C ARG A 30 -0.89 8.43 -5.87
N TYR A 31 -1.22 8.36 -4.59
CA TYR A 31 -0.76 7.34 -3.66
C TYR A 31 -1.96 6.71 -2.94
N GLY A 32 -1.90 5.42 -2.65
CA GLY A 32 -2.91 4.75 -1.83
C GLY A 32 -2.43 3.42 -1.26
N VAL A 33 -3.04 3.01 -0.15
CA VAL A 33 -2.91 1.66 0.43
C VAL A 33 -4.27 0.99 0.29
N LEU A 34 -4.33 -0.14 -0.41
CA LEU A 34 -5.58 -0.87 -0.67
C LEU A 34 -5.87 -1.83 0.48
N THR A 35 -6.92 -1.54 1.26
CA THR A 35 -7.25 -2.24 2.51
C THR A 35 -8.41 -3.23 2.37
N ASP A 36 -8.72 -3.63 1.14
CA ASP A 36 -9.82 -4.53 0.81
C ASP A 36 -9.70 -5.87 1.55
N THR A 37 -10.85 -6.41 1.97
CA THR A 37 -10.94 -7.73 2.60
C THR A 37 -12.03 -8.54 1.93
N TYR A 38 -11.85 -9.86 1.89
CA TYR A 38 -12.81 -10.80 1.33
C TYR A 38 -13.25 -11.76 2.42
N HIS A 39 -14.54 -11.73 2.76
CA HIS A 39 -15.10 -12.53 3.85
C HIS A 39 -14.31 -12.39 5.17
N GLY A 40 -13.84 -11.17 5.47
CA GLY A 40 -13.06 -10.86 6.67
C GLY A 40 -11.59 -11.35 6.64
N LYS A 41 -11.10 -11.84 5.51
CA LYS A 41 -9.71 -12.25 5.31
C LYS A 41 -8.96 -11.28 4.39
N PHE A 42 -7.67 -11.15 4.62
CA PHE A 42 -6.77 -10.40 3.76
C PHE A 42 -6.22 -11.29 2.64
N PRO A 43 -6.07 -10.77 1.41
CA PRO A 43 -5.39 -11.49 0.34
C PRO A 43 -3.90 -11.78 0.62
N SER A 44 -3.26 -10.96 1.45
CA SER A 44 -1.84 -11.01 1.81
C SER A 44 -1.62 -10.41 3.21
N ASP A 45 -0.51 -10.73 3.87
CA ASP A 45 -0.10 -10.11 5.14
C ASP A 45 0.42 -8.68 4.96
N HIS A 46 0.59 -8.23 3.72
CA HIS A 46 0.85 -6.84 3.35
C HIS A 46 -0.32 -6.28 2.53
N TYR A 47 -0.64 -5.01 2.73
CA TYR A 47 -1.54 -4.28 1.84
C TYR A 47 -0.80 -3.80 0.59
N PRO A 48 -1.41 -3.89 -0.61
CA PRO A 48 -0.83 -3.30 -1.80
C PRO A 48 -0.67 -1.78 -1.68
N VAL A 49 0.52 -1.28 -2.06
CA VAL A 49 0.78 0.15 -2.25
C VAL A 49 0.54 0.50 -3.72
N LEU A 50 -0.40 1.40 -3.98
CA LEU A 50 -0.76 1.90 -5.29
C LEU A 50 -0.07 3.25 -5.55
N ALA A 51 0.58 3.38 -6.70
CA ALA A 51 1.09 4.66 -7.19
C ALA A 51 0.53 4.93 -8.61
N GLY A 52 -0.16 6.06 -8.76
CA GLY A 52 -0.42 6.65 -10.08
C GLY A 52 0.77 7.51 -10.47
N VAL A 53 1.32 7.31 -11.66
CA VAL A 53 2.52 8.02 -12.13
C VAL A 53 2.32 8.53 -13.55
N GLU A 54 2.86 9.71 -13.81
CA GLU A 54 2.91 10.32 -15.14
C GLU A 54 4.36 10.60 -15.52
N LEU A 55 4.67 10.43 -16.82
CA LEU A 55 5.94 10.88 -17.38
C LEU A 55 5.87 12.39 -17.58
N LYS A 56 6.93 13.10 -17.16
CA LYS A 56 7.06 14.54 -17.35
C LYS A 56 7.16 14.95 -18.81
#